data_AF-A0A522IUZ4-F1
#
_entry.id   AF-A0A522IUZ4-F1
#
_cell.length_a   1.000
_cell.length_b   1.000
_cell.length_c   1.000
_cell.angle_alpha   90.00
_cell.angle_beta   90.00
_cell.angle_gamma   90.00
#
_symmetry.space_group_name_H-M   'P 1'
#
loop_
_entity.id
_entity.type
_entity.pdbx_description
1 polymer ?
#
loop_
_entity_poly.entity_id
_entity_poly.type
_entity_poly.pdbx_seq_one_letter_code
_entity_poly.pdbx_strand_id
1 'polypeptide(L)'
;MSDVQGQAWGMCAAYGCPLLGTVGSDGKWFCFCHVGKPSVFNDSITRVLREDEIAVVDMTLAIRACSLSGDTSPRMATAAKALKEHPLGAELRFKREADVTARGWLLRLERHLINATADIGEQKRIPSTVPTAPIIGPTHAMQHYSEIEQ
;
A
#
# COMPACT_ATOMS: atom_id res chain seq x y z
N MET A 1 17.93 19.81 13.38
CA MET A 1 18.62 20.08 12.11
C MET A 1 17.85 19.36 11.01
N SER A 2 16.96 20.09 10.34
CA SER A 2 16.34 19.66 9.08
C SER A 2 17.35 19.89 7.96
N ASP A 3 17.48 18.97 7.00
CA ASP A 3 18.32 19.22 5.83
C ASP A 3 17.82 20.46 5.06
N VAL A 4 18.69 21.01 4.21
CA VAL A 4 18.44 22.15 3.30
C VAL A 4 17.21 21.95 2.39
N GLN A 5 16.61 20.75 2.41
CA GLN A 5 15.42 20.34 1.65
C GLN A 5 14.18 20.04 2.52
N GLY A 6 14.20 20.35 3.82
CA GLY A 6 13.03 20.20 4.71
C GLY A 6 12.70 18.77 5.14
N GLN A 7 13.48 17.77 4.73
CA GLN A 7 13.33 16.40 5.21
C GLN A 7 14.00 16.27 6.59
N ALA A 8 13.24 15.82 7.59
CA ALA A 8 13.81 15.44 8.88
C ALA A 8 14.64 14.16 8.69
N TRP A 9 15.89 14.18 9.16
CA TRP A 9 16.82 13.05 9.04
C TRP A 9 16.14 11.74 9.49
N GLY A 10 16.24 10.70 8.65
CA GLY A 10 15.70 9.36 8.96
C GLY A 10 14.22 9.16 8.66
N MET A 11 13.48 10.20 8.26
CA MET A 11 12.08 10.07 7.82
C MET A 11 12.00 9.74 6.32
N CYS A 12 10.88 9.17 5.88
CA CYS A 12 10.60 9.00 4.46
C CYS A 12 10.54 10.35 3.73
N ALA A 13 11.06 10.39 2.50
CA ALA A 13 11.11 11.58 1.66
C ALA A 13 9.76 11.98 1.06
N ALA A 14 8.77 11.08 1.07
CA ALA A 14 7.40 11.45 0.74
C ALA A 14 6.85 12.38 1.84
N TYR A 15 6.48 13.60 1.45
CA TYR A 15 6.09 14.65 2.38
C TYR A 15 4.95 14.17 3.30
N GLY A 16 5.13 14.35 4.61
CA GLY A 16 4.15 13.95 5.60
C GLY A 16 4.04 12.44 5.86
N CYS A 17 4.83 11.58 5.22
CA CYS A 17 4.81 10.15 5.52
C CYS A 17 5.25 9.89 6.98
N PRO A 18 4.49 9.11 7.78
CA PRO A 18 4.82 8.88 9.19
C PRO A 18 5.94 7.85 9.39
N LEU A 19 6.33 7.11 8.34
CA LEU A 19 7.32 6.04 8.43
C LEU A 19 8.77 6.55 8.28
N LEU A 20 9.71 5.79 8.84
CA LEU A 20 11.14 5.99 8.64
C LEU A 20 11.55 5.68 7.19
N GLY A 21 12.53 6.44 6.70
CA GLY A 21 13.21 6.13 5.45
C GLY A 21 14.15 4.94 5.67
N THR A 22 13.91 3.82 4.98
CA THR A 22 14.68 2.59 5.14
C THR A 22 15.46 2.19 3.90
N VAL A 23 15.10 2.74 2.73
CA VAL A 23 15.75 2.43 1.45
C VAL A 23 16.16 3.73 0.77
N GLY A 24 17.43 3.83 0.36
CA GLY A 24 17.95 4.94 -0.42
C GLY A 24 17.64 4.78 -1.92
N SER A 25 17.06 5.81 -2.55
CA SER A 25 16.82 5.91 -3.99
C SER A 25 16.96 7.37 -4.43
N ASP A 26 17.72 7.62 -5.49
CA ASP A 26 17.89 8.95 -6.10
C ASP A 26 18.28 10.06 -5.10
N GLY A 27 19.20 9.76 -4.19
CA GLY A 27 19.68 10.70 -3.17
C GLY A 27 18.68 10.99 -2.04
N LYS A 28 17.56 10.26 -1.98
CA LYS A 28 16.52 10.38 -0.96
C LYS A 28 16.29 9.04 -0.25
N TRP A 29 15.77 9.10 0.97
CA TRP A 29 15.41 7.91 1.74
C TRP A 29 13.89 7.73 1.76
N PHE A 30 13.41 6.58 1.31
CA PHE A 30 11.99 6.24 1.30
C PHE A 30 11.69 5.08 2.24
N CYS A 31 10.46 5.04 2.76
CA CYS A 31 9.96 3.84 3.45
C CYS A 31 9.61 2.75 2.42
N PHE A 32 9.39 1.54 2.91
CA PHE A 32 8.99 0.40 2.09
C PHE A 32 7.67 0.57 1.32
N CYS A 33 6.79 1.51 1.71
CA CYS A 33 5.56 1.82 0.97
C CYS A 33 5.78 2.77 -0.22
N HIS A 34 6.75 3.69 -0.11
CA HIS A 34 6.99 4.73 -1.11
C HIS A 34 8.14 4.39 -2.06
N VAL A 35 9.03 3.48 -1.68
CA VAL A 35 10.13 3.06 -2.53
C VAL A 35 9.61 2.48 -3.86
N GLY A 36 10.14 2.98 -4.98
CA GLY A 36 9.76 2.53 -6.33
C GLY A 36 8.37 2.96 -6.81
N LYS A 37 7.59 3.69 -5.99
CA LYS A 37 6.29 4.24 -6.42
C LYS A 37 6.47 5.62 -7.06
N PRO A 38 5.74 5.93 -8.16
CA PRO A 38 5.74 7.27 -8.74
C PRO A 38 5.31 8.34 -7.73
N SER A 39 5.98 9.49 -7.74
CA SER A 39 5.74 10.57 -6.77
C SER A 39 4.32 11.12 -6.76
N VAL A 40 3.58 10.98 -7.87
CA VAL A 40 2.17 11.37 -8.00
C VAL A 40 1.25 10.63 -7.02
N PHE A 41 1.66 9.47 -6.49
CA PHE A 41 0.88 8.68 -5.53
C PHE A 41 1.30 8.90 -4.08
N ASN A 42 2.32 9.74 -3.82
CA ASN A 42 2.87 9.93 -2.48
C ASN A 42 1.80 10.37 -1.47
N ASP A 43 0.94 11.32 -1.87
CA ASP A 43 -0.10 11.86 -1.01
C ASP A 43 -1.19 10.81 -0.72
N SER A 44 -1.59 10.04 -1.73
CA SER A 44 -2.59 8.97 -1.56
C SER A 44 -2.07 7.86 -0.64
N ILE A 45 -0.82 7.42 -0.83
CA ILE A 45 -0.18 6.44 0.06
C ILE A 45 -0.07 7.01 1.48
N THR A 46 0.39 8.25 1.63
CA THR A 46 0.55 8.91 2.93
C THR A 46 -0.79 9.06 3.67
N ARG A 47 -1.87 9.36 2.93
CA ARG A 47 -3.22 9.44 3.49
C ARG A 47 -3.65 8.10 4.08
N VAL A 48 -3.53 7.00 3.32
CA VAL A 48 -3.87 5.65 3.80
C VAL A 48 -3.08 5.30 5.06
N LEU A 49 -1.78 5.59 5.07
CA LEU A 49 -0.93 5.35 6.25
C LEU A 49 -1.35 6.16 7.50
N ARG A 50 -1.93 7.35 7.32
CA ARG A 50 -2.32 8.25 8.42
C ARG A 50 -3.76 8.05 8.90
N GLU A 51 -4.66 7.72 7.99
CA GLU A 51 -6.09 7.64 8.27
C GLU A 51 -6.52 6.21 8.57
N ASP A 52 -6.08 5.26 7.74
CA ASP A 52 -6.58 3.88 7.79
C ASP A 52 -5.65 2.98 8.61
N GLU A 53 -4.34 3.19 8.49
CA GLU A 53 -3.31 2.25 9.00
C GLU A 53 -2.45 2.80 10.14
N ILE A 54 -2.85 3.91 10.76
CA ILE A 54 -2.03 4.61 11.76
C ILE A 54 -1.66 3.73 12.97
N ALA A 55 -2.57 2.85 13.40
CA ALA A 55 -2.31 1.92 14.50
C ALA A 55 -1.18 0.93 14.16
N VAL A 56 -1.11 0.49 12.90
CA VAL A 56 -0.07 -0.42 12.39
C VAL A 56 1.25 0.32 12.22
N VAL A 57 1.20 1.56 11.74
CA VAL A 57 2.37 2.46 11.66
C VAL A 57 2.97 2.71 13.04
N ASP A 58 2.16 3.09 14.03
CA ASP A 58 2.62 3.37 15.39
C ASP A 58 3.26 2.15 16.04
N MET A 59 2.69 0.96 15.83
CA MET A 59 3.30 -0.29 16.31
C MET A 59 4.64 -0.56 15.63
N THR A 60 4.72 -0.39 14.31
CA THR A 60 5.95 -0.58 13.54
C THR A 60 7.06 0.34 14.05
N LEU A 61 6.75 1.62 14.29
CA LEU A 61 7.68 2.58 14.85
C LEU A 61 8.07 2.26 16.30
N ALA A 62 7.13 1.81 17.13
CA ALA A 62 7.40 1.43 18.51
C ALA A 62 8.34 0.23 18.60
N ILE A 63 8.12 -0.83 17.80
CA ILE A 63 9.00 -2.00 17.75
C ILE A 63 10.42 -1.59 17.33
N ARG A 64 10.53 -0.74 16.30
CA ARG A 64 11.82 -0.23 15.82
C ARG A 64 12.53 0.60 16.89
N ALA A 65 11.80 1.46 17.60
CA ALA A 65 12.36 2.24 18.70
C ALA A 65 12.86 1.35 19.85
N CYS A 66 12.08 0.36 20.30
CA CYS A 66 12.50 -0.58 21.34
C CYS A 66 13.74 -1.39 20.91
N SER A 67 13.83 -1.76 19.64
CA SER A 67 14.98 -2.50 19.10
C SER A 67 16.27 -1.68 19.10
N LEU A 68 16.17 -0.36 18.93
CA LEU A 68 17.33 0.55 18.98
C LEU A 68 17.74 0.89 20.41
N SER A 69 16.76 1.14 21.28
CA SER A 69 17.01 1.58 22.66
C SER A 69 17.28 0.44 23.64
N GLY A 70 16.92 -0.80 23.31
CA GLY A 70 17.03 -1.96 24.20
C GLY A 70 15.95 -2.04 25.29
N ASP A 71 15.23 -0.94 25.53
CA ASP A 71 14.17 -0.85 26.54
C ASP A 71 12.76 -0.88 25.95
N THR A 72 11.81 -1.38 26.74
CA THR A 72 10.38 -1.38 26.36
C THR A 72 9.83 0.04 26.50
N SER A 73 9.60 0.70 25.37
CA SER A 73 9.06 2.06 25.36
C SER A 73 7.60 2.09 25.83
N PRO A 74 7.16 3.10 26.63
CA PRO A 74 5.73 3.31 26.91
C PRO A 74 4.90 3.48 25.64
N ARG A 75 5.53 3.91 24.53
CA ARG A 75 4.90 3.99 23.21
C ARG A 75 4.43 2.62 22.70
N MET A 76 5.13 1.54 23.06
CA MET A 76 4.78 0.20 22.61
C MET A 76 3.47 -0.27 23.25
N ALA A 77 3.23 0.05 24.52
CA ALA A 77 1.97 -0.26 25.18
C ALA A 77 0.79 0.52 24.56
N THR A 78 0.98 1.82 24.31
CA THR A 78 -0.03 2.65 23.64
C THR A 78 -0.33 2.15 22.23
N ALA A 79 0.70 1.87 21.43
CA ALA A 79 0.54 1.31 20.10
C ALA A 79 -0.14 -0.06 20.13
N ALA A 80 0.14 -0.91 21.12
CA ALA A 80 -0.49 -2.22 21.25
C ALA A 80 -1.98 -2.10 21.54
N LYS A 81 -2.38 -1.09 22.33
CA LYS A 81 -3.78 -0.79 22.58
C LYS A 81 -4.47 -0.32 21.29
N ALA A 82 -3.88 0.62 20.56
CA ALA A 82 -4.43 1.10 19.29
C ALA A 82 -4.54 -0.04 18.26
N LEU A 83 -3.52 -0.89 18.16
CA LEU A 83 -3.55 -2.05 17.26
C LEU A 83 -4.68 -3.03 17.60
N LYS A 84 -5.05 -3.15 18.88
CA LYS A 84 -6.18 -3.99 19.30
C LYS A 84 -7.53 -3.48 18.76
N GLU A 85 -7.66 -2.17 18.59
CA GLU A 85 -8.87 -1.51 18.08
C GLU A 85 -8.94 -1.51 16.54
N HIS A 86 -7.84 -1.82 15.86
CA HIS A 86 -7.79 -1.96 14.41
C HIS A 86 -8.68 -3.14 13.92
N PRO A 87 -9.36 -3.02 12.76
CA PRO A 87 -10.22 -4.10 12.24
C PRO A 87 -9.52 -5.46 12.13
N LEU A 88 -8.23 -5.47 11.78
CA LEU A 88 -7.39 -6.68 11.70
C LEU A 88 -6.49 -6.90 12.93
N GLY A 89 -6.76 -6.24 14.06
CA GLY A 89 -5.89 -6.23 15.23
C GLY A 89 -5.59 -7.62 15.80
N ALA A 90 -6.58 -8.52 15.78
CA ALA A 90 -6.42 -9.90 16.23
C ALA A 90 -5.42 -10.71 15.38
N GLU A 91 -5.32 -10.37 14.10
CA GLU A 91 -4.37 -10.97 13.18
C GLU A 91 -3.00 -10.32 13.29
N LEU A 92 -2.95 -8.99 13.38
CA LEU A 92 -1.74 -8.17 13.34
C LEU A 92 -0.95 -8.17 14.65
N ARG A 93 -1.55 -8.51 15.80
CA ARG A 93 -0.82 -8.64 17.08
C ARG A 93 0.27 -9.72 17.03
N PHE A 94 1.25 -9.62 17.92
CA PHE A 94 2.32 -10.62 18.06
C PHE A 94 1.74 -12.03 18.28
N LYS A 95 2.23 -13.00 17.53
CA LYS A 95 1.90 -14.43 17.64
C LYS A 95 3.20 -15.20 17.76
N ARG A 96 3.41 -15.91 18.88
CA ARG A 96 4.67 -16.59 19.18
C ARG A 96 4.99 -17.66 18.13
N GLU A 97 3.97 -18.32 17.63
CA GLU A 97 4.04 -19.41 16.66
C GLU A 97 4.44 -18.91 15.26
N ALA A 98 4.02 -17.71 14.90
CA ALA A 98 4.23 -17.15 13.56
C ALA A 98 5.46 -16.22 13.49
N ASP A 99 5.66 -15.38 14.51
CA ASP A 99 6.65 -14.31 14.46
C ASP A 99 8.01 -14.74 14.99
N VAL A 100 8.03 -15.63 16.00
CA VAL A 100 9.20 -16.10 16.78
C VAL A 100 9.95 -14.98 17.53
N THR A 101 10.15 -13.83 16.91
CA THR A 101 10.89 -12.65 17.37
C THR A 101 10.17 -11.35 17.00
N ALA A 102 10.56 -10.23 17.61
CA ALA A 102 10.07 -8.91 17.22
C ALA A 102 10.33 -8.59 15.74
N ARG A 103 11.41 -9.13 15.16
CA ARG A 103 11.73 -8.96 13.73
C ARG A 103 10.71 -9.66 12.82
N GLY A 104 10.28 -10.87 13.16
CA GLY A 104 9.25 -11.58 12.39
C GLY A 104 7.91 -10.85 12.45
N TRP A 105 7.58 -10.31 13.62
CA TRP A 105 6.39 -9.48 13.79
C TRP A 105 6.47 -8.19 12.96
N LEU A 106 7.61 -7.50 13.01
CA LEU A 106 7.86 -6.29 12.22
C LEU A 106 7.67 -6.56 10.71
N LEU A 107 8.27 -7.64 10.19
CA LEU A 107 8.12 -8.03 8.78
C LEU A 107 6.65 -8.22 8.39
N ARG A 108 5.84 -8.80 9.27
CA ARG A 108 4.42 -9.04 9.01
C ARG A 108 3.60 -7.74 9.02
N LEU A 109 3.89 -6.82 9.93
CA LEU A 109 3.26 -5.49 9.95
C LEU A 109 3.64 -4.68 8.71
N GLU A 110 4.92 -4.68 8.34
CA GLU A 110 5.39 -4.00 7.13
C GLU A 110 4.78 -4.60 5.87
N ARG A 111 4.64 -5.92 5.80
CA ARG A 111 3.93 -6.58 4.70
C ARG A 111 2.46 -6.18 4.62
N HIS A 112 1.79 -6.05 5.76
CA HIS A 112 0.41 -5.55 5.80
C HIS A 112 0.31 -4.14 5.22
N LEU A 113 1.17 -3.22 5.66
CA LEU A 113 1.23 -1.85 5.16
C LEU A 113 1.55 -1.76 3.66
N ILE A 114 2.44 -2.62 3.16
CA ILE A 114 2.72 -2.74 1.72
C ILE A 114 1.46 -3.14 0.99
N ASN A 115 0.75 -4.17 1.45
CA ASN A 115 -0.48 -4.65 0.79
C ASN A 115 -1.59 -3.58 0.82
N ALA A 116 -1.76 -2.88 1.94
CA ALA A 116 -2.74 -1.82 2.10
C ALA A 116 -2.52 -0.65 1.12
N THR A 117 -1.28 -0.46 0.66
CA THR A 117 -0.90 0.64 -0.24
C THR A 117 -0.54 0.16 -1.66
N ALA A 118 -0.54 -1.15 -1.90
CA ALA A 118 -0.05 -1.75 -3.14
C ALA A 118 -0.86 -1.33 -4.37
N ASP A 119 -2.18 -1.33 -4.25
CA ASP A 119 -3.13 -1.06 -5.33
C ASP A 119 -3.16 0.42 -5.74
N ILE A 120 -2.56 1.30 -4.94
CA ILE A 120 -2.49 2.73 -5.24
C ILE A 120 -1.55 2.93 -6.44
N GLY A 121 -2.12 3.48 -7.50
CA GLY A 121 -1.42 3.77 -8.74
C GLY A 121 -1.26 2.59 -9.69
N GLU A 122 -1.81 1.42 -9.35
CA GLU A 122 -1.91 0.30 -10.29
C GLU A 122 -3.12 0.52 -11.19
N GLN A 123 -2.90 0.63 -12.50
CA GLN A 123 -3.99 0.57 -13.46
C GLN A 123 -4.54 -0.86 -13.46
N LYS A 124 -5.78 -1.05 -12.98
CA LYS A 124 -6.46 -2.35 -13.07
C LYS A 124 -6.35 -2.85 -14.52
N ARG A 125 -5.67 -3.98 -14.73
CA ARG A 125 -5.60 -4.63 -16.03
C ARG A 125 -7.02 -5.08 -16.38
N ILE A 126 -7.74 -4.24 -17.13
CA ILE A 126 -8.97 -4.66 -17.77
C ILE A 126 -8.56 -5.73 -18.79
N PRO A 127 -9.13 -6.94 -18.75
CA PRO A 127 -8.89 -7.93 -19.78
C PRO A 127 -9.20 -7.30 -21.14
N SER A 128 -8.21 -7.27 -22.04
CA SER A 128 -8.37 -6.70 -23.39
C SER A 128 -9.40 -7.44 -24.24
N THR A 129 -9.84 -8.62 -23.79
CA THR A 129 -10.93 -9.37 -24.39
C THR A 129 -12.25 -8.81 -23.87
N VAL A 130 -12.81 -7.83 -24.57
CA VAL A 130 -14.25 -7.58 -24.50
C VAL A 130 -14.92 -8.90 -24.95
N PRO A 131 -15.81 -9.51 -24.15
CA PRO A 131 -16.63 -10.60 -24.65
C PRO A 131 -17.50 -10.01 -25.77
N THR A 132 -17.06 -10.16 -27.02
CA THR A 132 -17.91 -9.86 -28.17
C THR A 132 -19.05 -10.84 -28.09
N ALA A 133 -20.22 -10.35 -27.66
CA ALA A 133 -21.46 -11.08 -27.85
C ALA A 133 -21.52 -11.56 -29.31
N PRO A 134 -22.03 -12.77 -29.59
CA PRO A 134 -22.18 -13.23 -30.96
C PRO A 134 -22.98 -12.18 -31.74
N ILE A 135 -22.36 -11.57 -32.75
CA ILE A 135 -23.07 -10.69 -33.67
C ILE A 135 -24.04 -11.59 -34.44
N ILE A 136 -25.30 -11.63 -34.01
CA ILE A 136 -26.38 -12.18 -34.81
C ILE A 136 -26.64 -11.14 -35.91
N GLY A 137 -25.99 -11.34 -37.06
CA GLY A 137 -26.27 -10.56 -38.26
C GLY A 137 -27.70 -10.82 -38.76
N PRO A 138 -28.29 -9.89 -39.54
CA PRO A 138 -29.60 -10.12 -40.14
C PRO A 138 -29.54 -11.28 -41.13
N THR A 139 -30.22 -12.39 -40.84
CA THR A 139 -30.20 -13.64 -41.64
C THR A 139 -30.96 -13.57 -42.97
N HIS A 140 -31.35 -12.39 -43.45
CA HIS A 140 -32.03 -12.27 -44.74
C HIS A 140 -31.53 -11.05 -45.52
N ALA A 141 -30.60 -11.27 -46.45
CA ALA A 141 -30.53 -10.44 -47.65
C ALA A 141 -31.76 -10.80 -48.49
N MET A 142 -32.76 -9.92 -48.51
CA MET A 142 -33.86 -10.02 -49.47
C MET A 142 -33.26 -10.08 -50.88
N GLN A 143 -33.64 -11.11 -51.63
CA GLN A 143 -33.26 -11.26 -53.03
C GLN A 143 -33.68 -9.99 -53.79
N HIS A 144 -32.73 -9.37 -54.46
CA HIS A 144 -32.95 -8.22 -55.32
C HIS A 144 -34.04 -8.55 -56.36
N TYR A 145 -34.97 -7.61 -56.52
CA TYR A 145 -35.97 -7.54 -57.58
C TYR A 145 -35.34 -7.84 -58.95
N SER A 146 -35.96 -8.73 -59.73
CA SER A 146 -35.71 -8.83 -61.18
C SER A 146 -36.63 -7.84 -61.89
N GLU A 147 -36.09 -6.74 -62.40
CA GLU A 147 -36.73 -5.96 -63.46
C GLU A 147 -36.62 -6.76 -64.76
N ILE A 148 -37.76 -7.12 -65.36
CA ILE A 148 -37.84 -7.53 -66.76
C ILE A 148 -38.39 -6.31 -67.50
N GLU A 149 -37.51 -5.60 -68.22
CA GLU A 149 -37.92 -4.61 -69.22
C GLU A 149 -38.12 -5.31 -70.58
N GLN A 150 -39.33 -5.12 -71.12
CA GLN A 150 -39.77 -5.20 -72.53
C GLN A 150 -39.81 -6.55 -73.26
#